data_AF-A0AAW6EIC3-F1
#
_entry.id   AF-A0AAW6EIC3-F1
#
_cell.length_a   1.000
_cell.length_b   1.000
_cell.length_c   1.000
_cell.angle_alpha   90.00
_cell.angle_beta   90.00
_cell.angle_gamma   90.00
#
_symmetry.space_group_name_H-M   'P 1'
#
loop_
_entity.id
_entity.type
_entity.pdbx_description
1 polymer ?
#
loop_
_entity_poly.entity_id
_entity_poly.type
_entity_poly.pdbx_seq_one_letter_code
_entity_poly.pdbx_strand_id
1 'polypeptide(L)'
;MIKANIDETRQIVHIEVSGYISSREAKDFLNNYKQMTRELRGSKYSLVVEPYIFECEEDDDIKKICISFFKSGYKRIYLIDSNNYIMDKVSLSKIEERMFNKHVKTIGSISEVR
;
A
#
# COMPACT_ATOMS: atom_id res chain seq x y z
N MET A 1 -7.41 9.26 -6.81
CA MET A 1 -6.91 8.27 -7.80
C MET A 1 -5.87 7.34 -7.20
N ILE A 2 -6.07 6.02 -7.37
CA ILE A 2 -5.17 4.95 -6.92
C ILE A 2 -4.78 4.08 -8.11
N LYS A 3 -3.49 3.74 -8.24
CA LYS A 3 -2.93 2.97 -9.36
C LYS A 3 -2.00 1.90 -8.85
N ALA A 4 -1.90 0.79 -9.57
CA ALA A 4 -0.92 -0.26 -9.29
C ALA A 4 -0.21 -0.67 -10.57
N ASN A 5 1.06 -1.02 -10.43
CA ASN A 5 1.91 -1.57 -11.47
C ASN A 5 2.75 -2.73 -10.93
N ILE A 6 3.11 -3.67 -11.79
CA ILE A 6 4.01 -4.78 -11.45
C ILE A 6 5.33 -4.58 -12.19
N ASP A 7 6.42 -4.50 -11.44
CA ASP A 7 7.78 -4.64 -11.97
C ASP A 7 8.25 -6.08 -11.72
N GLU A 8 8.15 -6.90 -12.75
CA GLU A 8 8.56 -8.31 -12.68
C GLU A 8 10.08 -8.49 -12.51
N THR A 9 10.87 -7.53 -13.03
CA THR A 9 12.33 -7.61 -12.98
C THR A 9 12.83 -7.39 -11.55
N ARG A 10 12.29 -6.38 -10.88
CA ARG A 10 12.61 -6.08 -9.48
C ARG A 10 11.75 -6.86 -8.47
N GLN A 11 10.75 -7.60 -8.97
CA GLN A 11 9.76 -8.30 -8.16
C GLN A 11 9.02 -7.36 -7.19
N ILE A 12 8.53 -6.24 -7.73
CA ILE A 12 7.83 -5.20 -6.97
C ILE A 12 6.40 -5.06 -7.49
N VAL A 13 5.44 -5.01 -6.57
CA VAL A 13 4.12 -4.44 -6.83
C VAL A 13 4.13 -3.03 -6.27
N HIS A 14 4.01 -2.04 -7.13
CA HIS A 14 4.06 -0.62 -6.76
C HIS A 14 2.66 -0.02 -6.83
N ILE A 15 2.26 0.71 -5.80
CA ILE A 15 0.96 1.34 -5.67
C ILE A 15 1.16 2.81 -5.41
N GLU A 16 0.56 3.65 -6.25
CA GLU A 16 0.55 5.09 -6.07
C GLU A 16 -0.85 5.54 -5.70
N VAL A 17 -0.97 6.42 -4.71
CA VAL A 17 -2.26 6.94 -4.25
C VAL A 17 -2.20 8.45 -4.06
N SER A 18 -3.16 9.18 -4.64
CA SER A 18 -3.19 10.65 -4.65
C SER A 18 -4.60 11.21 -4.88
N GLY A 19 -4.82 12.46 -4.47
CA GLY A 19 -6.08 13.18 -4.73
C GLY A 19 -7.28 12.59 -3.98
N TYR A 20 -8.49 12.91 -4.44
CA TYR A 20 -9.70 12.34 -3.88
C TYR A 20 -9.92 10.91 -4.38
N ILE A 21 -10.39 10.03 -3.49
CA ILE A 21 -10.70 8.63 -3.79
C ILE A 21 -12.16 8.38 -3.39
N SER A 22 -13.02 8.25 -4.40
CA SER A 22 -14.40 7.83 -4.20
C SER A 22 -14.50 6.33 -3.83
N SER A 23 -15.60 5.94 -3.19
CA SER A 23 -15.89 4.53 -2.90
C SER A 23 -15.92 3.67 -4.17
N ARG A 24 -16.38 4.25 -5.29
CA ARG A 24 -16.35 3.60 -6.61
C ARG A 24 -14.93 3.32 -7.07
N GLU A 25 -14.06 4.33 -7.05
CA GLU A 25 -12.65 4.17 -7.45
C GLU A 25 -11.91 3.15 -6.57
N ALA A 26 -12.15 3.18 -5.26
CA ALA A 26 -11.55 2.22 -4.33
C ALA A 26 -11.98 0.78 -4.64
N LYS A 27 -13.27 0.56 -4.92
CA LYS A 27 -13.81 -0.75 -5.29
C LYS A 27 -13.28 -1.24 -6.63
N ASP A 28 -13.29 -0.37 -7.64
CA ASP A 28 -12.79 -0.68 -8.98
C ASP A 28 -11.30 -1.03 -8.93
N PHE A 29 -10.51 -0.24 -8.18
CA PHE A 29 -9.11 -0.53 -7.92
C PHE A 29 -8.91 -1.90 -7.27
N LEU A 30 -9.63 -2.20 -6.19
CA LEU A 30 -9.46 -3.46 -5.46
C LEU A 30 -9.75 -4.68 -6.33
N ASN A 31 -10.77 -4.60 -7.19
CA ASN A 31 -11.10 -5.66 -8.14
C ASN A 31 -10.00 -5.84 -9.19
N ASN A 32 -9.55 -4.74 -9.80
CA ASN A 32 -8.48 -4.75 -10.80
C ASN A 32 -7.17 -5.27 -10.21
N TYR A 33 -6.81 -4.81 -9.00
CA TYR A 33 -5.64 -5.26 -8.27
C TYR A 33 -5.67 -6.78 -8.05
N LYS A 34 -6.79 -7.33 -7.55
CA LYS A 34 -6.93 -8.77 -7.32
C LYS A 34 -6.77 -9.59 -8.60
N GLN A 35 -7.31 -9.09 -9.71
CA GLN A 35 -7.15 -9.73 -11.01
C GLN A 35 -5.69 -9.68 -11.49
N MET A 36 -5.07 -8.51 -11.40
CA MET A 36 -3.68 -8.27 -11.80
C MET A 36 -2.70 -9.11 -10.99
N THR A 37 -2.94 -9.31 -9.70
CA THR A 37 -2.04 -10.06 -8.82
C THR A 37 -2.40 -11.54 -8.66
N ARG A 38 -3.43 -12.04 -9.36
CA ARG A 38 -4.01 -13.38 -9.14
C ARG A 38 -2.99 -14.51 -9.23
N GLU A 39 -2.06 -14.40 -10.17
CA GLU A 39 -1.06 -15.44 -10.47
C GLU A 39 0.28 -15.16 -9.80
N LEU A 40 0.39 -14.03 -9.09
CA LEU A 40 1.60 -13.69 -8.35
C LEU A 40 1.68 -14.53 -7.08
N ARG A 41 2.84 -15.17 -6.89
CA ARG A 41 3.21 -15.69 -5.58
C ARG A 41 3.70 -14.54 -4.71
N GLY A 42 2.82 -13.98 -3.89
CA GLY A 42 3.11 -12.81 -3.03
C GLY A 42 4.43 -12.91 -2.28
N SER A 43 4.80 -14.09 -1.78
CA SER A 43 6.05 -14.31 -1.04
C SER A 43 7.34 -14.06 -1.87
N LYS A 44 7.24 -13.92 -3.19
CA LYS A 44 8.35 -13.54 -4.08
C LYS A 44 8.43 -12.03 -4.32
N TYR A 45 7.34 -11.30 -4.11
CA TYR A 45 7.23 -9.88 -4.43
C TYR A 45 7.28 -9.02 -3.18
N SER A 46 7.85 -7.83 -3.31
CA SER A 46 7.66 -6.76 -2.33
C SER A 46 6.49 -5.87 -2.75
N LEU A 47 5.69 -5.43 -1.80
CA LEU A 47 4.69 -4.39 -2.03
C LEU A 47 5.28 -3.04 -1.64
N VAL A 48 5.14 -2.03 -2.49
CA VAL A 48 5.57 -0.65 -2.24
C VAL A 48 4.36 0.25 -2.41
N VAL A 49 3.96 0.94 -1.35
CA VAL A 49 2.86 1.92 -1.37
C VAL A 49 3.46 3.31 -1.27
N GLU A 50 3.13 4.16 -2.23
CA GLU A 50 3.59 5.54 -2.36
C GLU A 50 2.41 6.51 -2.30
N PRO A 51 2.06 6.96 -1.10
CA PRO A 51 1.04 7.97 -0.90
C PRO A 51 1.57 9.38 -1.15
N TYR A 52 0.86 10.09 -2.01
CA TYR A 52 0.86 11.55 -2.09
C TYR A 52 -0.29 12.11 -1.24
N ILE A 53 -0.50 13.43 -1.25
CA ILE A 53 -1.68 14.01 -0.59
C ILE A 53 -2.95 13.40 -1.20
N PHE A 54 -3.77 12.76 -0.36
CA PHE A 54 -5.03 12.15 -0.75
C PHE A 54 -6.10 12.32 0.33
N GLU A 55 -7.35 12.24 -0.09
CA GLU A 55 -8.54 12.19 0.76
C GLU A 55 -9.46 11.08 0.24
N CYS A 56 -10.33 10.57 1.12
CA CYS A 56 -11.24 9.49 0.78
C CYS A 56 -12.67 9.85 1.14
N GLU A 57 -13.60 9.37 0.32
CA GLU A 57 -15.03 9.41 0.64
C GLU A 57 -15.34 8.61 1.91
N GLU A 58 -14.83 7.38 1.96
CA GLU A 58 -15.06 6.43 3.05
C GLU A 58 -13.74 5.79 3.49
N ASP A 59 -13.35 6.01 4.74
CA ASP A 59 -12.13 5.42 5.33
C ASP A 59 -12.16 3.89 5.31
N ASP A 60 -13.36 3.29 5.38
CA ASP A 60 -13.55 1.84 5.39
C ASP A 60 -13.09 1.19 4.07
N ASP A 61 -13.16 1.91 2.95
CA ASP A 61 -12.74 1.38 1.67
C ASP A 61 -11.21 1.28 1.56
N ILE A 62 -10.48 2.26 2.11
CA ILE A 62 -9.02 2.16 2.23
C ILE A 62 -8.63 1.04 3.19
N LYS A 63 -9.34 0.89 4.31
CA LYS A 63 -9.10 -0.22 5.24
C LYS A 63 -9.24 -1.58 4.55
N LYS A 64 -10.28 -1.78 3.73
CA LYS A 64 -10.45 -3.01 2.95
C LYS A 64 -9.30 -3.25 1.99
N ILE A 65 -8.82 -2.21 1.31
CA ILE A 65 -7.66 -2.28 0.41
C ILE A 65 -6.40 -2.70 1.18
N CYS A 66 -6.08 -2.01 2.28
CA CYS A 66 -4.94 -2.34 3.13
C CYS A 66 -5.01 -3.77 3.67
N ILE A 67 -6.18 -4.23 4.13
CA ILE A 67 -6.38 -5.63 4.56
C ILE A 67 -6.10 -6.61 3.42
N SER A 68 -6.52 -6.29 2.19
CA SER A 68 -6.21 -7.12 1.02
C SER A 68 -4.71 -7.23 0.80
N PHE A 69 -3.96 -6.13 0.93
CA PHE A 69 -2.51 -6.13 0.80
C PHE A 69 -1.82 -7.01 1.85
N PHE A 70 -2.23 -6.90 3.12
CA PHE A 70 -1.70 -7.74 4.20
C PHE A 70 -1.99 -9.23 3.95
N LYS A 71 -3.18 -9.57 3.44
CA LYS A 71 -3.57 -10.94 3.13
C LYS A 71 -2.87 -11.52 1.89
N SER A 72 -2.34 -10.69 1.00
CA SER A 72 -1.62 -11.14 -0.20
C SER A 72 -0.30 -11.85 0.09
N GLY A 73 0.22 -11.78 1.32
CA GLY A 73 1.40 -12.55 1.74
C GLY A 73 2.71 -12.10 1.09
N TYR A 74 2.86 -10.79 0.86
CA TYR A 74 4.08 -10.21 0.30
C TYR A 74 5.33 -10.50 1.14
N LYS A 75 6.48 -10.63 0.47
CA LYS A 75 7.80 -10.81 1.11
C LYS A 75 8.06 -9.69 2.13
N ARG A 76 7.74 -8.46 1.73
CA ARG A 76 7.82 -7.25 2.57
C ARG A 76 6.87 -6.20 2.03
N ILE A 77 6.33 -5.38 2.93
CA ILE A 77 5.52 -4.22 2.60
C ILE A 77 6.34 -2.97 2.94
N TYR A 78 6.41 -2.04 2.00
CA TYR A 78 7.09 -0.76 2.15
C TYR A 78 6.08 0.37 2.02
N LEU A 79 6.21 1.38 2.86
CA LEU A 79 5.48 2.65 2.75
C LEU A 79 6.50 3.75 2.44
N ILE A 80 6.37 4.43 1.30
CA ILE A 80 7.19 5.59 1.00
C ILE A 80 6.58 6.79 1.70
N ASP A 81 7.29 7.38 2.65
CA ASP A 81 6.84 8.57 3.37
C ASP A 81 7.99 9.58 3.53
N SER A 82 8.42 10.15 2.41
CA SER A 82 9.61 11.00 2.31
C SER A 82 9.56 12.25 3.20
N ASN A 83 8.36 12.77 3.45
CA ASN A 83 8.13 13.98 4.25
C ASN A 83 7.45 13.70 5.60
N ASN A 84 7.39 12.42 6.02
CA ASN A 84 6.66 11.98 7.21
C ASN A 84 5.18 12.39 7.25
N TYR A 85 4.58 12.66 6.08
CA TYR A 85 3.23 13.20 5.94
C TYR A 85 2.17 12.23 6.44
N ILE A 86 2.33 10.93 6.17
CA ILE A 86 1.37 9.92 6.61
C ILE A 86 1.60 9.61 8.07
N MET A 87 2.85 9.35 8.47
CA MET A 87 3.17 8.99 9.84
C MET A 87 2.88 10.12 10.84
N ASP A 88 2.94 11.39 10.44
CA ASP A 88 2.54 12.53 11.30
C ASP A 88 1.02 12.62 11.50
N LYS A 89 0.23 12.18 10.52
CA LYS A 89 -1.25 12.22 10.57
C LYS A 89 -1.86 10.97 11.19
N VAL A 90 -1.12 9.88 11.19
CA VAL A 90 -1.57 8.58 11.67
C VAL A 90 -1.33 8.47 13.17
N SER A 91 -2.41 8.49 13.96
CA SER A 91 -2.35 8.25 15.40
C SER A 91 -2.58 6.78 15.71
N LEU A 92 -1.50 6.01 15.87
CA LEU A 92 -1.55 4.62 16.31
C LEU A 92 -1.27 4.51 17.82
N SER A 93 -1.98 3.62 18.50
CA SER A 93 -1.55 3.17 19.82
C SER A 93 -0.21 2.42 19.74
N LYS A 94 0.52 2.32 20.85
CA LYS A 94 1.81 1.59 20.90
C LYS A 94 1.73 0.14 20.40
N ILE A 95 0.57 -0.50 20.57
CA ILE A 95 0.35 -1.88 20.12
C ILE A 95 0.19 -1.90 18.59
N GLU A 96 -0.62 -1.00 18.04
CA GLU A 96 -0.84 -0.86 16.61
C GLU A 96 0.45 -0.46 15.89
N GLU A 97 1.21 0.48 16.46
CA GLU A 97 2.51 0.91 15.93
C GLU A 97 3.50 -0.26 15.87
N ARG A 98 3.59 -1.07 16.94
CA ARG A 98 4.43 -2.27 16.95
C ARG A 98 3.98 -3.28 15.89
N MET A 99 2.67 -3.46 15.72
CA MET A 99 2.12 -4.37 14.71
C MET A 99 2.40 -3.87 13.30
N PHE A 100 2.25 -2.57 13.06
CA PHE A 100 2.54 -1.90 11.79
C PHE A 100 4.01 -2.07 11.44
N ASN A 101 4.92 -1.65 12.32
CA ASN A 101 6.38 -1.71 12.10
C ASN A 101 6.93 -3.13 11.93
N LYS A 102 6.20 -4.16 12.41
CA LYS A 102 6.55 -5.57 12.18
C LYS A 102 6.33 -5.99 10.72
N HIS A 103 5.34 -5.42 10.04
CA HIS A 103 4.92 -5.86 8.70
C HIS A 103 5.23 -4.83 7.60
N VAL A 104 5.27 -3.54 7.96
CA VAL A 104 5.47 -2.41 7.06
C VAL A 104 6.76 -1.70 7.44
N LYS A 105 7.62 -1.48 6.44
CA LYS A 105 8.82 -0.66 6.60
C LYS A 105 8.62 0.69 5.91
N THR A 106 8.64 1.76 6.68
CA THR A 106 8.65 3.13 6.13
C THR A 106 10.04 3.45 5.55
N ILE A 107 10.07 4.01 4.34
CA ILE A 107 11.29 4.39 3.59
C ILE A 107 11.10 5.77 2.95
N GLY A 108 12.20 6.44 2.59
CA GLY A 108 12.12 7.76 1.94
C GLY A 108 11.92 7.69 0.43
N SER A 109 12.31 6.58 -0.20
CA SER A 109 12.27 6.45 -1.68
C SER A 109 12.25 4.99 -2.15
N ILE A 110 11.75 4.76 -3.37
CA ILE A 110 11.73 3.42 -4.00
C ILE A 110 13.13 2.82 -4.24
N SER A 111 14.19 3.65 -4.24
CA SER A 111 15.59 3.18 -4.35
C SER A 111 16.07 2.40 -3.11
N GLU A 112 15.37 2.50 -1.98
CA GLU A 112 15.73 1.79 -0.75
C GLU A 112 15.15 0.37 -0.68
N VAL A 113 14.33 -0.02 -1.66
CA VAL A 113 13.73 -1.36 -1.74
C VAL A 113 14.81 -2.36 -2.14
N ARG A 114 15.00 -3.39 -1.30
CA ARG A 114 15.97 -4.50 -1.47
C ARG A 114 15.27 -5.85 -1.61
#